data_AF-A0A7C7Q1Y0-F1
#
_entry.id   AF-A0A7C7Q1Y0-F1
#
_cell.length_a   1.000
_cell.length_b   1.000
_cell.length_c   1.000
_cell.angle_alpha   90.00
_cell.angle_beta   90.00
_cell.angle_gamma   90.00
#
_symmetry.space_group_name_H-M   'P 1'
#
loop_
_entity.id
_entity.type
_entity.pdbx_description
1 polymer ?
#
loop_
_entity_poly.entity_id
_entity_poly.type
_entity_poly.pdbx_seq_one_letter_code
_entity_poly.pdbx_strand_id
1 'polypeptide(L)'
;SVDWTIAILQQPIPATPFAYSLNCPPRTVLLRTFADERELTGELEPLRPFLSTAGCAISNDRRAQLFEALAQTGITRICAVGEMQSPPATWHHDGHHNIADLITWVDWEANKMH
;
A
#
# COMPACT_ATOMS: atom_id res chain seq x y z
N SER A 1 -18.78 19.54 14.10
CA SER A 1 -18.16 19.37 12.78
C SER A 1 -16.85 18.64 12.97
N VAL A 2 -16.52 17.65 12.15
CA VAL A 2 -15.15 17.11 12.12
C VAL A 2 -14.59 17.50 10.77
N ASP A 3 -13.70 18.48 10.80
CA ASP A 3 -13.15 19.09 9.59
C ASP A 3 -12.05 18.19 9.02
N TRP A 4 -11.88 18.22 7.69
CA TRP A 4 -10.83 17.53 6.96
C TRP A 4 -9.77 18.52 6.49
N THR A 5 -8.51 18.10 6.50
CA THR A 5 -7.40 18.89 5.96
C THR A 5 -6.97 18.29 4.62
N ILE A 6 -6.95 19.11 3.58
CA ILE A 6 -6.42 18.73 2.26
C ILE A 6 -5.18 19.58 2.00
N ALA A 7 -4.02 18.94 1.82
CA ALA A 7 -2.78 19.62 1.47
C ALA A 7 -2.37 19.25 0.04
N ILE A 8 -2.21 20.25 -0.82
CA ILE A 8 -1.79 20.06 -2.21
C ILE A 8 -0.27 20.19 -2.27
N LEU A 9 0.38 19.12 -2.70
CA LEU A 9 1.82 19.02 -2.78
C LEU A 9 2.31 19.36 -4.19
N GLN A 10 3.19 20.35 -4.28
CA GLN A 10 3.87 20.74 -5.53
C GLN A 10 5.19 20.00 -5.74
N GLN A 11 5.70 19.33 -4.70
CA GLN A 11 6.94 18.57 -4.72
C GLN A 11 6.74 17.23 -4.01
N PRO A 12 7.58 16.21 -4.32
CA PRO A 12 7.57 14.94 -3.62
C PRO A 12 7.69 15.13 -2.12
N ILE A 13 7.04 14.26 -1.35
CA ILE A 13 7.25 14.23 0.10
C ILE A 13 8.68 13.74 0.36
N PRO A 14 9.49 14.44 1.16
CA PRO A 14 10.83 13.99 1.49
C PRO A 14 10.79 12.61 2.17
N ALA A 15 11.65 11.72 1.69
CA ALA A 15 11.79 10.33 2.13
C ALA A 15 12.41 10.16 3.52
N THR A 16 11.97 10.92 4.52
CA THR A 16 12.42 10.77 5.90
C THR A 16 11.31 10.15 6.76
N PRO A 17 11.56 9.03 7.47
CA PRO A 17 10.57 8.38 8.33
C PRO A 17 9.94 9.30 9.38
N PHE A 18 10.66 10.36 9.79
CA PHE A 18 10.17 11.39 10.71
C PHE A 18 9.12 12.34 10.09
N ALA A 19 9.07 12.50 8.76
CA ALA A 19 8.09 13.37 8.12
C ALA A 19 6.67 12.77 8.18
N TYR A 20 6.55 11.43 8.18
CA TYR A 20 5.25 10.74 8.15
C TYR A 20 4.61 10.58 9.53
N SER A 21 5.41 10.31 10.56
CA SER A 21 4.90 10.06 11.92
C SER A 21 4.51 11.32 12.70
N LEU A 22 5.01 12.50 12.31
CA LEU A 22 4.78 13.76 13.04
C LEU A 22 3.83 14.73 12.33
N ASN A 23 3.60 14.61 11.00
CA ASN A 23 2.90 15.65 10.21
C ASN A 23 1.58 15.24 9.53
N CYS A 24 1.08 14.02 9.70
CA CYS A 24 -0.26 13.65 9.22
C CYS A 24 -1.25 13.52 10.39
N PRO A 25 -1.85 14.63 10.85
CA PRO A 25 -2.93 14.55 11.83
C PRO A 25 -4.08 13.71 11.27
N PRO A 26 -4.90 13.08 12.13
CA PRO A 26 -6.06 12.32 11.68
C PRO A 26 -6.94 13.19 10.77
N ARG A 27 -7.54 12.58 9.73
CA ARG A 27 -8.36 13.27 8.71
C ARG A 27 -7.58 14.23 7.80
N THR A 28 -6.37 13.85 7.42
CA THR A 28 -5.57 14.58 6.41
C THR A 28 -5.49 13.79 5.12
N VAL A 29 -5.66 14.48 3.98
CA VAL A 29 -5.42 13.96 2.65
C VAL A 29 -4.33 14.79 1.99
N LEU A 30 -3.28 14.13 1.51
CA LEU A 30 -2.23 14.75 0.70
C LEU A 30 -2.57 14.51 -0.78
N LEU A 31 -2.66 15.59 -1.56
CA LEU A 31 -2.96 15.53 -2.99
C LEU A 31 -1.70 15.87 -3.79
N ARG A 32 -1.30 14.94 -4.66
CA ARG A 32 -0.16 15.07 -5.57
C ARG A 32 -0.60 14.60 -6.96
N THR A 33 -0.28 15.38 -7.99
CA THR A 33 -0.42 14.96 -9.39
C THR A 33 0.87 14.32 -9.85
N PHE A 34 0.83 13.47 -10.88
CA PHE A 34 2.03 12.87 -11.48
C PHE A 34 1.90 13.00 -12.99
N ALA A 35 3.02 13.18 -13.68
CA ALA A 35 3.08 13.24 -15.14
C ALA A 35 2.84 11.86 -15.75
N ASP A 36 3.43 10.81 -15.16
CA ASP A 36 3.32 9.42 -15.61
C ASP A 36 3.44 8.41 -14.46
N GLU A 37 3.27 7.13 -14.78
CA GLU A 37 3.37 6.05 -13.79
C GLU A 37 4.79 5.88 -13.25
N ARG A 38 5.84 6.28 -13.97
CA ARG A 38 7.24 6.16 -13.53
C ARG A 38 7.52 7.15 -12.41
N GLU A 39 7.08 8.41 -12.56
CA GLU A 39 7.17 9.43 -11.51
C GLU A 39 6.43 8.96 -10.26
N LEU A 40 5.21 8.42 -10.42
CA LEU A 40 4.44 7.83 -9.33
C LEU A 40 5.22 6.73 -8.60
N THR A 41 5.73 5.72 -9.32
CA THR A 41 6.48 4.63 -8.69
C THR A 41 7.77 5.12 -8.01
N GLY A 42 8.45 6.10 -8.61
CA GLY A 42 9.68 6.66 -8.06
C GLY A 42 9.46 7.42 -6.75
N GLU A 43 8.36 8.17 -6.63
CA GLU A 43 7.98 8.84 -5.38
C GLU A 43 7.45 7.87 -4.31
N LEU A 44 6.87 6.74 -4.71
CA LEU A 44 6.37 5.72 -3.78
C LEU A 44 7.47 4.80 -3.22
N GLU A 45 8.57 4.60 -3.94
CA GLU A 45 9.62 3.66 -3.53
C GLU A 45 10.21 3.92 -2.12
N PRO A 46 10.51 5.16 -1.71
CA PRO A 46 10.98 5.40 -0.35
C PRO A 46 9.93 5.12 0.74
N LEU A 47 8.66 5.00 0.34
CA LEU A 47 7.53 4.72 1.21
C LEU A 47 7.17 3.24 1.24
N ARG A 48 7.80 2.41 0.41
CA ARG A 48 7.54 0.98 0.27
C ARG A 48 7.26 0.26 1.60
N PRO A 49 8.01 0.48 2.71
CA PRO A 49 7.74 -0.21 3.98
C PRO A 49 6.45 0.21 4.68
N PHE A 50 5.83 1.32 4.27
CA PHE A 50 4.66 1.94 4.88
C PHE A 50 3.41 1.88 3.99
N LEU A 51 3.52 1.36 2.75
CA LEU A 51 2.42 1.25 1.81
C LEU A 51 1.66 -0.07 2.03
N SER A 52 0.34 0.01 2.18
CA SER A 52 -0.52 -1.17 2.36
C SER A 52 -1.53 -1.33 1.23
N THR A 53 -2.38 -0.32 1.02
CA THR A 53 -3.50 -0.37 0.09
C THR A 53 -3.51 0.85 -0.84
N ALA A 54 -3.82 0.63 -2.11
CA ALA A 54 -4.21 1.67 -3.05
C ALA A 54 -5.70 1.59 -3.41
N GLY A 55 -6.39 2.73 -3.31
CA GLY A 55 -7.72 2.93 -3.88
C GLY A 55 -7.60 3.61 -5.24
N CYS A 56 -8.18 3.01 -6.29
CA CYS A 56 -8.09 3.52 -7.66
C CYS A 56 -9.48 3.89 -8.21
N ALA A 57 -9.56 5.05 -8.87
CA ALA A 57 -10.71 5.49 -9.66
C ALA A 57 -10.20 5.77 -11.09
N ILE A 58 -10.09 4.71 -11.90
CA ILE A 58 -9.45 4.75 -13.22
C ILE A 58 -10.30 4.08 -14.30
N SER A 59 -10.21 4.59 -15.53
CA SER A 59 -10.81 4.00 -16.73
C SER A 59 -10.17 2.66 -17.10
N ASN A 60 -10.91 1.82 -17.85
CA ASN A 60 -10.48 0.45 -18.16
C ASN A 60 -9.19 0.39 -18.99
N ASP A 61 -8.98 1.33 -19.90
CA ASP A 61 -7.85 1.42 -20.82
C ASP A 61 -6.51 1.66 -20.11
N ARG A 62 -6.51 2.36 -18.97
CA ARG A 62 -5.29 2.65 -18.19
C ARG A 62 -5.09 1.75 -16.98
N ARG A 63 -6.09 0.92 -16.65
CA ARG A 63 -6.10 0.09 -15.43
C ARG A 63 -4.92 -0.87 -15.36
N ALA A 64 -4.67 -1.62 -16.43
CA ALA A 64 -3.63 -2.65 -16.46
C ALA A 64 -2.24 -2.04 -16.21
N GLN A 65 -1.91 -0.97 -16.94
CA GLN A 65 -0.64 -0.26 -16.81
C GLN A 65 -0.44 0.31 -15.40
N LEU A 66 -1.46 0.95 -14.82
CA LEU A 66 -1.34 1.48 -13.47
C LEU A 66 -1.20 0.37 -12.41
N PHE A 67 -1.94 -0.73 -12.55
CA PHE A 67 -1.90 -1.84 -11.59
C PHE A 67 -0.54 -2.53 -11.59
N GLU A 68 0.05 -2.71 -12.78
CA GLU A 68 1.41 -3.25 -12.91
C GLU A 68 2.45 -2.34 -12.24
N ALA A 69 2.34 -1.03 -12.45
CA ALA A 69 3.20 -0.06 -11.81
C ALA A 69 3.07 -0.07 -10.27
N LEU A 70 1.83 -0.06 -9.74
CA LEU A 70 1.57 -0.08 -8.30
C LEU A 70 2.00 -1.39 -7.62
N ALA A 71 1.88 -2.52 -8.31
CA ALA A 71 2.32 -3.81 -7.78
C ALA A 71 3.83 -3.86 -7.49
N GLN A 72 4.61 -2.97 -8.11
CA GLN A 72 6.05 -2.89 -7.91
C GLN A 72 6.47 -2.04 -6.71
N THR A 73 5.57 -1.26 -6.10
CA THR A 73 5.93 -0.26 -5.06
C THR A 73 5.75 -0.74 -3.62
N GLY A 74 5.38 -2.01 -3.41
CA GLY A 74 5.11 -2.58 -2.08
C GLY A 74 3.64 -2.55 -1.65
N ILE A 75 2.74 -2.00 -2.47
CA ILE A 75 1.30 -2.11 -2.25
C ILE A 75 0.87 -3.57 -2.37
N THR A 76 0.09 -4.06 -1.41
CA THR A 76 -0.36 -5.45 -1.34
C THR A 76 -1.87 -5.60 -1.58
N ARG A 77 -2.59 -4.47 -1.70
CA ARG A 77 -4.01 -4.42 -2.06
C ARG A 77 -4.31 -3.27 -3.00
N ILE A 78 -5.01 -3.57 -4.10
CA ILE A 78 -5.59 -2.56 -4.99
C ILE A 78 -7.11 -2.75 -5.00
N CYS A 79 -7.86 -1.68 -4.76
CA CYS A 79 -9.32 -1.69 -4.69
C CYS A 79 -9.94 -0.42 -5.28
N ALA A 80 -11.26 -0.35 -5.39
CA ALA A 80 -11.93 0.89 -5.77
C ALA A 80 -11.79 1.96 -4.66
N VAL A 81 -11.72 3.24 -5.05
CA VAL A 81 -11.79 4.34 -4.07
C VAL A 81 -13.08 4.21 -3.25
N GLY A 82 -12.97 4.32 -1.93
CA GLY A 82 -14.08 4.10 -0.98
C GLY A 82 -14.03 2.72 -0.30
N GLU A 83 -13.44 1.71 -0.95
CA GLU A 83 -13.40 0.33 -0.43
C GLU A 83 -12.18 0.03 0.44
N MET A 84 -11.26 0.98 0.58
CA MET A 84 -10.01 0.79 1.34
C MET A 84 -10.28 0.36 2.79
N GLN A 85 -11.35 0.85 3.42
CA GLN A 85 -11.74 0.52 4.80
C GLN A 85 -12.57 -0.78 4.93
N SER A 86 -12.86 -1.46 3.81
CA SER A 86 -13.67 -2.68 3.77
C SER A 86 -12.90 -3.82 3.04
N PRO A 87 -11.81 -4.36 3.62
CA PRO A 87 -11.11 -5.49 3.03
C PRO A 87 -11.96 -6.76 3.03
N PRO A 88 -11.93 -7.57 1.95
CA PRO A 88 -12.56 -8.89 1.97
C PRO A 88 -11.82 -9.81 2.97
N ALA A 89 -12.52 -10.77 3.57
CA ALA A 89 -11.94 -11.71 4.55
C ALA A 89 -10.78 -12.56 3.97
N THR A 90 -10.73 -12.70 2.65
CA THR A 90 -9.67 -13.41 1.91
C THR A 90 -8.45 -12.54 1.61
N TRP A 91 -8.43 -11.27 2.03
CA TRP A 91 -7.33 -10.35 1.74
C TRP A 91 -6.09 -10.66 2.59
N HIS A 92 -4.99 -11.06 1.94
CA HIS A 92 -3.68 -11.27 2.54
C HIS A 92 -3.13 -9.99 3.21
N HIS A 93 -3.05 -9.98 4.55
CA HIS A 93 -2.49 -8.87 5.33
C HIS A 93 -1.04 -8.67 4.93
N ASP A 94 -0.72 -7.50 4.37
CA ASP A 94 0.61 -7.17 3.85
C ASP A 94 1.16 -8.22 2.87
N GLY A 95 0.29 -8.93 2.14
CA GLY A 95 0.67 -9.97 1.18
C GLY A 95 1.01 -11.33 1.82
N HIS A 96 0.90 -11.46 3.14
CA HIS A 96 1.09 -12.71 3.87
C HIS A 96 -0.20 -13.53 3.96
N HIS A 97 -0.06 -14.85 4.11
CA HIS A 97 -1.20 -15.73 4.33
C HIS A 97 -1.80 -15.43 5.71
N ASN A 98 -3.02 -14.84 5.75
CA ASN A 98 -3.72 -14.44 6.98
C ASN A 98 -3.77 -15.50 8.08
N ILE A 99 -3.76 -16.78 7.70
CA ILE A 99 -3.88 -17.90 8.63
C ILE A 99 -2.50 -18.35 9.12
N ALA A 100 -1.43 -18.10 8.37
CA ALA A 100 -0.08 -18.55 8.70
C ALA A 100 0.43 -17.93 10.02
N ASP A 101 0.04 -16.69 10.31
CA ASP A 101 0.37 -16.01 11.58
C ASP A 101 -0.45 -16.53 12.78
N LEU A 102 -1.53 -17.27 12.52
CA LEU A 102 -2.45 -17.79 13.53
C LEU A 102 -2.27 -19.29 13.81
N ILE A 103 -1.33 -19.96 13.15
CA ILE A 103 -1.08 -21.40 13.29
C ILE A 103 0.33 -21.66 13.80
N THR A 104 0.49 -22.77 14.52
CA THR A 104 1.80 -23.29 14.93
C THR A 104 2.26 -24.35 13.94
N TRP A 105 3.44 -24.17 13.37
CA TRP A 105 4.08 -25.19 12.53
C TRP A 105 4.78 -26.22 13.42
N VAL A 106 4.58 -27.50 13.12
CA VAL A 106 5.28 -28.61 13.77
C VAL A 106 5.80 -29.53 12.68
N ASP A 107 7.12 -29.56 12.53
CA ASP A 107 7.82 -30.43 11.59
C ASP A 107 8.31 -31.70 12.31
N TRP A 108 8.22 -32.84 11.61
CA TRP A 108 8.78 -34.11 12.07
C TRP A 108 9.81 -34.61 11.07
N GLU A 109 11.05 -34.76 11.52
CA GLU A 109 12.14 -35.32 10.73
C GLU A 109 12.46 -36.74 11.19
N ALA A 110 12.27 -37.72 10.31
CA ALA A 110 12.73 -39.09 10.53
C ALA A 110 14.23 -39.17 10.24
N ASN A 111 15.00 -39.74 11.18
CA ASN A 111 16.42 -39.96 10.95
C ASN A 111 16.62 -40.94 9.77
N LYS A 112 17.38 -40.53 8.75
CA LYS A 112 17.80 -41.42 7.66
C LYS A 112 18.90 -42.33 8.18
N MET A 113 18.53 -43.52 8.65
CA MET A 113 19.50 -44.57 8.96
C MET A 113 20.31 -44.88 7.69
N HIS A 114 21.62 -44.62 7.75
CA HIS A 114 22.63 -45.18 6.85
C HIS A 114 23.37 -46.29 7.60
#